data_AF-A0A534TI15-F1
#
_entry.id   AF-A0A534TI15-F1
#
_cell.length_a   1.000
_cell.length_b   1.000
_cell.length_c   1.000
_cell.angle_alpha   90.00
_cell.angle_beta   90.00
_cell.angle_gamma   90.00
#
_symmetry.space_group_name_H-M   'P 1'
#
loop_
_entity.id
_entity.type
_entity.pdbx_description
1 polymer ?
#
loop_
_entity_poly.entity_id
_entity_poly.type
_entity_poly.pdbx_seq_one_letter_code
_entity_poly.pdbx_strand_id
1 'polypeptide(L)'
;MPLIAILLTFIFLAADAPTPQFKVPDGGGIVYGDELGVGISAPKGWVFDSQSGVAQGMHAVMYPEGRSWAEASEVMYVNVSRAESGQTLASFISSDVARFKENTPKLAVETGDPIEIR
;
A
#
# COMPACT_ATOMS: atom_id res chain seq x y z
N MET A 1 -7.15 -46.73 -49.22
CA MET A 1 -5.72 -46.54 -48.95
C MET A 1 -5.38 -45.08 -49.18
N PRO A 2 -4.58 -44.44 -48.30
CA PRO A 2 -4.74 -43.03 -47.93
C PRO A 2 -3.59 -42.14 -48.43
N LEU A 3 -3.80 -40.81 -48.48
CA LEU A 3 -2.70 -39.88 -48.20
C LEU A 3 -3.21 -38.58 -47.56
N ILE A 4 -3.31 -38.68 -46.24
CA ILE A 4 -3.10 -37.71 -45.16
C ILE A 4 -2.81 -36.26 -45.61
N ALA A 5 -3.76 -35.36 -45.34
CA ALA A 5 -3.51 -33.93 -45.21
C ALA A 5 -2.93 -33.65 -43.82
N ILE A 6 -1.65 -33.28 -43.76
CA ILE A 6 -0.99 -32.88 -42.53
C ILE A 6 -1.39 -31.42 -42.24
N LEU A 7 -2.33 -31.24 -41.31
CA LEU A 7 -2.65 -29.94 -40.73
C LEU A 7 -1.59 -29.63 -39.65
N LEU A 8 -0.63 -28.77 -39.99
CA LEU A 8 0.37 -28.25 -39.06
C LEU A 8 -0.30 -27.24 -38.10
N THR A 9 -0.70 -27.71 -36.93
CA THR A 9 -1.15 -26.85 -35.83
C THR A 9 0.06 -26.21 -35.17
N PHE A 10 0.32 -24.94 -35.47
CA PHE A 10 1.24 -24.12 -34.68
C PHE A 10 0.61 -23.86 -33.32
N ILE A 11 1.04 -24.61 -32.30
CA ILE A 11 0.75 -24.27 -30.90
C ILE A 11 1.61 -23.05 -30.57
N PHE A 12 0.99 -21.86 -30.58
CA PHE A 12 1.60 -20.67 -29.99
C PHE A 12 1.75 -20.92 -28.49
N LEU A 13 2.99 -21.17 -28.05
CA LEU A 13 3.35 -21.14 -26.65
C LEU A 13 3.26 -19.67 -26.21
N ALA A 14 2.14 -19.29 -25.59
CA ALA A 14 2.03 -17.97 -24.98
C ALA A 14 3.10 -17.88 -23.89
N ALA A 15 4.07 -16.98 -24.06
CA ALA A 15 5.00 -16.65 -23.00
C ALA A 15 4.17 -16.02 -21.87
N ASP A 16 4.10 -16.68 -20.71
CA ASP A 16 3.53 -16.08 -19.51
C ASP A 16 4.32 -14.80 -19.20
N ALA A 17 3.70 -13.65 -19.45
CA ALA A 17 4.23 -12.40 -18.93
C ALA A 17 4.26 -12.53 -17.39
N PRO A 18 5.33 -12.06 -16.72
CA PRO A 18 5.39 -12.13 -15.27
C PRO A 18 4.18 -11.40 -14.67
N THR A 19 3.35 -12.15 -13.95
CA THR A 19 2.20 -11.59 -13.23
C THR A 19 2.73 -10.53 -12.26
N PRO A 20 2.22 -9.29 -12.31
CA PRO A 20 2.62 -8.26 -11.35
C PRO A 20 2.41 -8.77 -9.93
N GLN A 21 3.48 -8.79 -9.14
CA GLN A 21 3.41 -9.22 -7.74
C GLN A 21 3.01 -8.02 -6.88
N PHE A 22 1.74 -8.01 -6.44
CA PHE A 22 1.21 -6.95 -5.58
C PHE A 22 1.47 -7.19 -4.10
N LYS A 23 1.85 -8.42 -3.72
CA LYS A 23 2.14 -8.85 -2.35
C LYS A 23 3.53 -9.44 -2.30
N VAL A 24 4.48 -8.71 -1.72
CA VAL A 24 5.90 -9.05 -1.76
C VAL A 24 6.40 -9.22 -0.32
N PRO A 25 6.73 -10.46 0.12
CA PRO A 25 7.41 -10.70 1.39
C PRO A 25 8.74 -9.96 1.43
N ASP A 26 9.03 -9.30 2.56
CA ASP A 26 10.19 -8.41 2.75
C ASP A 26 10.34 -7.36 1.64
N GLY A 27 9.23 -7.04 0.99
CA GLY A 27 9.19 -6.19 -0.19
C GLY A 27 9.20 -4.70 0.13
N GLY A 28 9.05 -3.90 -0.92
CA GLY A 28 8.94 -2.45 -0.80
C GLY A 28 8.41 -1.83 -2.07
N GLY A 29 8.24 -0.52 -2.04
CA GLY A 29 7.75 0.25 -3.16
C GLY A 29 8.01 1.74 -3.01
N ILE A 30 7.72 2.47 -4.06
CA ILE A 30 7.69 3.93 -4.04
C ILE A 30 6.23 4.35 -4.04
N VAL A 31 5.84 5.09 -3.01
CA VAL A 31 4.51 5.71 -2.91
C VAL A 31 4.61 7.11 -3.49
N TYR A 32 3.81 7.37 -4.52
CA TYR A 32 3.76 8.67 -5.19
C TYR A 32 2.59 9.50 -4.67
N GLY A 33 2.86 10.77 -4.38
CA GLY A 33 1.88 11.85 -4.36
C GLY A 33 2.14 12.81 -5.53
N ASP A 34 1.35 13.88 -5.62
CA ASP A 34 1.39 14.80 -6.76
C ASP A 34 2.76 15.44 -7.00
N GLU A 35 3.46 15.80 -5.91
CA GLU A 35 4.73 16.56 -5.96
C GLU A 35 5.88 15.81 -5.24
N LEU A 36 5.66 14.59 -4.76
CA LEU A 36 6.67 13.84 -3.99
C LEU A 36 6.56 12.32 -4.20
N GLY A 37 7.67 11.62 -3.97
CA GLY A 37 7.72 10.16 -3.89
C GLY A 37 8.48 9.71 -2.65
N VAL A 38 7.95 8.73 -1.94
CA VAL A 38 8.60 8.14 -0.76
C VAL A 38 8.87 6.66 -1.02
N GLY A 39 10.13 6.27 -0.95
CA GLY A 39 10.52 4.86 -0.92
C GLY A 39 10.28 4.27 0.47
N ILE A 40 9.62 3.12 0.54
CA ILE A 40 9.40 2.39 1.78
C ILE A 40 9.61 0.89 1.56
N SER A 41 10.18 0.23 2.57
CA SER A 41 10.30 -1.22 2.62
C SER A 41 9.55 -1.75 3.84
N ALA A 42 8.91 -2.89 3.68
CA ALA A 42 8.35 -3.64 4.78
C ALA A 42 9.50 -4.10 5.72
N PRO A 43 9.25 -4.18 7.04
CA PRO A 43 10.19 -4.83 7.95
C PRO A 43 10.38 -6.29 7.57
N LYS A 44 11.48 -6.87 8.04
CA LYS A 44 11.71 -8.30 7.87
C LYS A 44 10.58 -9.14 8.51
N GLY A 45 10.11 -10.16 7.79
CA GLY A 45 8.98 -11.01 8.15
C GLY A 45 7.61 -10.37 7.88
N TRP A 46 7.55 -9.30 7.10
CA TRP A 46 6.31 -8.61 6.74
C TRP A 46 6.11 -8.60 5.23
N VAL A 47 4.85 -8.56 4.81
CA VAL A 47 4.46 -8.45 3.41
C VAL A 47 4.22 -6.98 3.09
N PHE A 48 4.81 -6.48 2.00
CA PHE A 48 4.38 -5.25 1.35
C PHE A 48 3.24 -5.57 0.37
N ASP A 49 2.07 -4.94 0.55
CA ASP A 49 0.87 -5.16 -0.24
C ASP A 49 0.35 -3.84 -0.83
N SER A 50 0.33 -3.74 -2.17
CA SER A 50 -0.10 -2.53 -2.89
C SER A 50 -1.56 -2.58 -3.37
N GLN A 51 -2.32 -3.60 -2.99
CA GLN A 51 -3.67 -3.84 -3.52
C GLN A 51 -4.75 -3.93 -2.45
N SER A 52 -4.51 -4.61 -1.33
CA SER A 52 -5.59 -4.91 -0.36
C SER A 52 -6.19 -3.68 0.32
N GLY A 53 -5.42 -2.60 0.46
CA GLY A 53 -5.86 -1.35 1.08
C GLY A 53 -6.51 -0.34 0.12
N VAL A 54 -6.49 -0.58 -1.20
CA VAL A 54 -6.84 0.43 -2.21
C VAL A 54 -8.28 0.92 -2.07
N ALA A 55 -9.22 0.03 -1.73
CA ALA A 55 -10.63 0.40 -1.50
C ALA A 55 -10.82 1.37 -0.31
N GLN A 56 -9.83 1.49 0.56
CA GLN A 56 -9.80 2.41 1.71
C GLN A 56 -8.87 3.61 1.48
N GLY A 57 -8.36 3.77 0.25
CA GLY A 57 -7.41 4.82 -0.12
C GLY A 57 -5.95 4.54 0.28
N MET A 58 -5.64 3.32 0.74
CA MET A 58 -4.29 2.95 1.18
C MET A 58 -3.60 2.11 0.10
N HIS A 59 -2.63 2.73 -0.60
CA HIS A 59 -1.93 2.10 -1.73
C HIS A 59 -0.64 1.37 -1.35
N ALA A 60 -0.22 1.46 -0.09
CA ALA A 60 0.90 0.73 0.45
C ALA A 60 0.53 0.32 1.89
N VAL A 61 0.15 -0.94 2.06
CA VAL A 61 -0.13 -1.54 3.37
C VAL A 61 0.89 -2.64 3.64
N MET A 62 1.22 -2.83 4.90
CA MET A 62 2.20 -3.80 5.36
C MET A 62 1.65 -4.53 6.58
N TYR A 63 1.84 -5.84 6.62
CA TYR A 63 1.39 -6.69 7.72
C TYR A 63 2.30 -7.92 7.84
N PRO A 64 2.37 -8.59 9.01
CA PRO A 64 3.21 -9.77 9.20
C PRO A 64 2.89 -10.89 8.19
N GLU A 65 3.91 -11.64 7.78
CA GLU A 65 3.71 -12.82 6.93
C GLU A 65 2.71 -13.83 7.53
N GLY A 66 1.95 -14.48 6.66
CA GLY A 66 0.87 -15.39 7.07
C GLY A 66 -0.39 -14.68 7.59
N ARG A 67 -0.40 -13.34 7.70
CA ARG A 67 -1.59 -12.53 8.00
C ARG A 67 -2.15 -11.88 6.73
N SER A 68 -3.19 -11.06 6.91
CA SER A 68 -3.83 -10.27 5.85
C SER A 68 -4.13 -8.86 6.34
N TRP A 69 -4.28 -7.91 5.41
CA TRP A 69 -4.71 -6.53 5.73
C TRP A 69 -6.01 -6.48 6.56
N ALA A 70 -6.93 -7.40 6.30
CA ALA A 70 -8.24 -7.42 6.97
C ALA A 70 -8.21 -8.07 8.36
N GLU A 71 -7.23 -8.92 8.66
CA GLU A 71 -7.24 -9.79 9.86
C GLU A 71 -5.99 -9.67 10.73
N ALA A 72 -4.98 -8.91 10.30
CA ALA A 72 -3.80 -8.64 11.11
C ALA A 72 -4.17 -7.72 12.27
N SER A 73 -3.68 -8.05 13.47
CA SER A 73 -3.84 -7.20 14.66
C SER A 73 -2.98 -5.95 14.56
N GLU A 74 -1.79 -6.07 13.98
CA GLU A 74 -0.86 -4.99 13.75
C GLU A 74 -0.65 -4.79 12.24
N VAL A 75 -0.74 -3.53 11.80
CA VAL A 75 -0.54 -3.14 10.41
C VAL A 75 0.24 -1.84 10.34
N MET A 76 0.89 -1.60 9.21
CA MET A 76 1.41 -0.29 8.85
C MET A 76 0.86 0.09 7.48
N TYR A 77 0.68 1.38 7.24
CA TYR A 77 0.31 1.88 5.93
C TYR A 77 0.94 3.25 5.72
N VAL A 78 1.10 3.61 4.45
CA VAL A 78 1.58 4.93 4.06
C VAL A 78 0.44 5.70 3.41
N ASN A 79 0.24 6.92 3.88
CA ASN A 79 -0.61 7.91 3.24
C ASN A 79 0.21 9.19 3.00
N VAL A 80 -0.04 9.85 1.88
CA VAL A 80 0.58 11.12 1.52
C VAL A 80 -0.51 12.18 1.54
N SER A 81 -0.27 13.27 2.27
CA SER A 81 -1.20 14.39 2.35
C SER A 81 -0.45 15.69 2.19
N ARG A 82 -1.05 16.63 1.46
CA ARG A 82 -0.51 17.96 1.24
C ARG A 82 -1.13 18.93 2.24
N ALA A 83 -0.28 19.71 2.91
CA ALA A 83 -0.73 20.83 3.72
C ALA A 83 -1.21 21.99 2.82
N GLU A 84 -2.20 22.74 3.29
CA GLU A 84 -2.64 23.95 2.60
C GLU A 84 -1.57 25.06 2.66
N SER A 85 -1.62 26.00 1.70
CA SER A 85 -0.66 27.11 1.68
C SER A 85 -0.78 27.96 2.95
N GLY A 86 0.35 28.16 3.65
CA GLY A 86 0.40 28.88 4.92
C GLY A 86 -0.09 28.10 6.14
N GLN A 87 -0.51 26.84 5.97
CA GLN A 87 -0.90 25.98 7.09
C GLN A 87 0.33 25.53 7.89
N THR A 88 0.26 25.65 9.21
CA THR A 88 1.30 25.13 10.11
C THR A 88 1.08 23.65 10.40
N LEU A 89 2.14 22.92 10.74
CA LEU A 89 2.04 21.51 11.14
C LEU A 89 1.06 21.32 12.32
N ALA A 90 1.09 22.22 13.31
CA ALA A 90 0.17 22.18 14.44
C ALA A 90 -1.30 22.31 14.01
N SER A 91 -1.60 23.25 13.09
CA SER A 91 -2.95 23.42 12.55
C SER A 91 -3.40 22.26 11.65
N PHE A 92 -2.45 21.62 10.95
CA PHE A 92 -2.73 20.41 10.17
C PHE A 92 -3.14 19.26 11.09
N ILE A 93 -2.36 18.98 12.13
CA ILE A 93 -2.65 17.94 13.12
C ILE A 93 -3.99 18.19 13.81
N SER A 94 -4.28 19.43 14.23
CA SER A 94 -5.56 19.74 14.88
C SER A 94 -6.76 19.51 13.97
N SER A 95 -6.62 19.82 12.68
CA SER A 95 -7.69 19.62 11.69
C SER A 95 -7.92 18.13 11.41
N ASP A 96 -6.85 17.34 11.35
CA ASP A 96 -6.95 15.90 11.17
C ASP A 96 -7.62 15.22 12.38
N VAL A 97 -7.23 15.58 13.60
CA VAL A 97 -7.89 15.11 14.83
C VAL A 97 -9.38 15.45 14.86
N ALA A 98 -9.76 16.67 14.44
CA ALA A 98 -11.16 17.07 14.37
C ALA A 98 -11.94 16.19 13.39
N ARG A 99 -11.40 15.95 12.19
CA ARG A 99 -11.99 15.08 11.17
C ARG A 99 -12.14 13.64 11.65
N PHE A 100 -11.15 13.09 12.36
CA PHE A 100 -11.27 11.74 12.91
C PHE A 100 -12.38 11.62 13.96
N LYS A 101 -12.60 12.66 14.78
CA LYS A 101 -13.67 12.68 15.80
C LYS A 101 -15.07 12.68 15.20
N GLU A 102 -15.26 13.20 13.99
CA GLU A 102 -16.56 13.17 13.30
C GLU A 102 -17.05 11.74 13.08
N ASN A 103 -16.14 10.84 12.69
CA ASN A 103 -16.46 9.44 12.44
C ASN A 103 -16.19 8.52 13.65
N THR A 104 -15.40 9.00 14.62
CA THR A 104 -15.02 8.24 15.82
C THR A 104 -15.20 9.11 17.07
N PRO A 105 -16.45 9.32 17.56
CA PRO A 105 -16.73 10.24 18.67
C PRO A 105 -16.04 9.90 19.99
N LYS A 106 -15.62 8.64 20.17
CA LYS A 106 -14.91 8.15 21.37
C LYS A 106 -13.38 8.11 21.20
N LEU A 107 -12.84 8.75 20.15
CA LEU A 107 -11.40 8.81 19.90
C LEU A 107 -10.66 9.42 21.10
N ALA A 108 -9.73 8.68 21.68
CA ALA A 108 -8.76 9.19 22.63
C ALA A 108 -7.56 9.78 21.88
N VAL A 109 -7.04 10.92 22.35
CA VAL A 109 -5.88 11.59 21.75
C VAL A 109 -4.85 11.79 22.85
N GLU A 110 -3.65 11.28 22.62
CA GLU A 110 -2.51 11.40 23.52
C GLU A 110 -1.37 12.13 22.81
N THR A 111 -0.67 13.01 23.54
CA THR A 111 0.50 13.72 23.01
C THR A 111 1.75 12.92 23.35
N GLY A 112 2.50 12.53 22.33
CA GLY A 112 3.81 11.88 22.48
C GLY A 112 4.97 12.87 22.42
N ASP A 113 6.19 12.33 22.55
CA ASP A 113 7.43 13.08 22.38
C ASP A 113 7.62 13.52 20.90
N PRO A 114 8.29 14.66 20.65
CA PRO A 114 8.61 15.09 19.29
C PRO A 114 9.41 14.04 18.51
N ILE A 115 9.02 13.82 17.25
CA ILE A 115 9.75 12.95 16.33
C ILE A 115 10.75 13.81 15.55
N GLU A 116 12.03 13.60 15.83
CA GLU A 116 13.13 14.27 15.13
C GLU A 116 13.42 13.55 13.81
N ILE A 117 13.30 14.27 12.69
CA ILE A 117 13.74 13.79 11.37
C ILE A 117 15.18 14.27 11.18
N ARG A 118 16.13 13.33 11.10
CA ARG A 118 17.56 13.60 10.90
C ARG A 118 18.01 13.27 9.50
#